data_AF-A0A328SDX4-F1
#
_entry.id   AF-A0A328SDX4-F1
#
_cell.length_a   1.000
_cell.length_b   1.000
_cell.length_c   1.000
_cell.angle_alpha   90.00
_cell.angle_beta   90.00
_cell.angle_gamma   90.00
#
_symmetry.space_group_name_H-M   'P 1'
#
loop_
_entity.id
_entity.type
_entity.pdbx_description
1 polymer ?
#
loop_
_entity_poly.entity_id
_entity_poly.type
_entity_poly.pdbx_seq_one_letter_code
_entity_poly.pdbx_strand_id
1 'polypeptide(L)'
;YAACRRCKVPRTLDEIADVSRVSKKEVGRTYRFLTRELHIRLPPTSPIDYVPRFASELNLSGVVQSKAIEIINQAMDNGLTSGRGPTGVAAAALYIASVLLGERKTQRDVADIAGVTEVTIRNRYKELTEQLDVGVNL
;
A
#
# COMPACT_ATOMS: atom_id res chain seq x y z
N TYR A 1 12.06 10.95 -3.69
CA TYR A 1 11.56 10.12 -2.58
C TYR A 1 11.30 10.90 -1.29
N ALA A 2 12.31 11.49 -0.63
CA ALA A 2 12.14 12.19 0.66
C ALA A 2 11.08 13.32 0.61
N ALA A 3 11.11 14.14 -0.44
CA ALA A 3 10.11 15.19 -0.66
C ALA A 3 8.68 14.63 -0.82
N CYS A 4 8.51 13.58 -1.62
CA CYS A 4 7.24 12.87 -1.80
C CYS A 4 6.64 12.41 -0.46
N ARG A 5 7.47 11.83 0.41
CA ARG A 5 7.06 11.46 1.77
C ARG A 5 6.67 12.66 2.63
N ARG A 6 7.46 13.75 2.58
CA ARG A 6 7.19 14.98 3.36
C ARG A 6 5.87 15.64 2.92
N CYS A 7 5.55 15.60 1.64
CA CYS A 7 4.34 16.17 1.06
C CYS A 7 3.13 15.24 1.09
N LYS A 8 3.22 14.04 1.70
CA LYS A 8 2.17 13.02 1.72
C LYS A 8 1.68 12.60 0.32
N VAL A 9 2.58 12.58 -0.64
CA VAL A 9 2.36 12.04 -1.99
C VAL A 9 3.22 10.78 -2.11
N PRO A 10 2.79 9.64 -1.55
CA PRO A 10 3.69 8.51 -1.44
C PRO A 10 4.03 7.95 -2.82
N ARG A 11 5.33 7.70 -2.98
CA ARG A 11 5.92 6.97 -4.10
C ARG A 11 6.73 5.83 -3.52
N THR A 12 6.76 4.69 -4.20
CA THR A 12 7.59 3.55 -3.79
C THR A 12 9.05 3.83 -4.15
N LEU A 13 9.98 3.08 -3.56
CA LEU A 13 11.38 3.17 -3.97
C LEU A 13 11.59 2.61 -5.38
N ASP A 14 10.77 1.65 -5.81
CA ASP A 14 10.78 1.09 -7.16
C ASP A 14 10.39 2.15 -8.17
N GLU A 15 9.29 2.88 -7.94
CA GLU A 15 8.85 3.98 -8.83
C GLU A 15 9.92 5.06 -9.01
N ILE A 16 10.67 5.36 -7.93
CA ILE A 16 11.77 6.32 -8.01
C ILE A 16 12.96 5.71 -8.75
N ALA A 17 13.24 4.42 -8.58
CA ALA A 17 14.32 3.72 -9.26
C ALA A 17 14.05 3.64 -10.77
N ASP A 18 12.83 3.29 -11.18
CA ASP A 18 12.45 3.06 -12.59
C ASP A 18 12.59 4.30 -13.47
N VAL A 19 12.28 5.48 -12.92
CA VAL A 19 12.46 6.77 -13.63
C VAL A 19 13.84 7.38 -13.42
N SER A 20 14.70 6.70 -12.66
CA SER A 20 16.08 7.11 -12.40
C SER A 20 17.06 6.22 -13.14
N ARG A 21 18.33 6.65 -13.21
CA ARG A 21 19.43 5.82 -13.73
C ARG A 21 20.11 5.00 -12.61
N VAL A 22 19.45 4.81 -11.47
CA VAL A 22 20.03 4.18 -10.28
C VAL A 22 19.15 3.05 -9.74
N SER A 23 19.78 2.01 -9.21
CA SER A 23 19.06 0.87 -8.65
C SER A 23 18.26 1.24 -7.39
N LYS A 24 17.15 0.54 -7.13
CA LYS A 24 16.36 0.64 -5.88
C LYS A 24 17.24 0.57 -4.62
N LYS A 25 18.23 -0.33 -4.60
CA LYS A 25 19.16 -0.51 -3.49
C LYS A 25 19.95 0.77 -3.23
N GLU A 26 20.43 1.41 -4.30
CA GLU A 26 21.18 2.66 -4.19
C GLU A 26 20.28 3.80 -3.72
N VAL A 27 19.09 3.99 -4.33
CA VAL A 27 18.11 5.00 -3.87
C VAL A 27 17.81 4.86 -2.38
N GLY A 28 17.58 3.63 -1.90
CA GLY A 28 17.32 3.36 -0.49
C GLY A 28 18.51 3.65 0.43
N ARG A 29 19.74 3.36 -0.02
CA ARG A 29 20.97 3.67 0.73
C ARG A 29 21.18 5.18 0.83
N THR A 30 21.14 5.88 -0.31
CA THR A 30 21.32 7.34 -0.37
C THR A 30 20.23 8.05 0.42
N TYR A 31 18.97 7.60 0.33
CA TYR A 31 17.87 8.14 1.13
C TYR A 31 18.17 8.06 2.63
N ARG A 32 18.54 6.88 3.14
CA ARG A 32 18.86 6.70 4.57
C ARG A 32 20.03 7.58 5.00
N PHE A 33 21.08 7.66 4.17
CA PHE A 33 22.23 8.52 4.41
C PHE A 33 21.79 9.99 4.54
N LEU A 34 21.12 10.53 3.52
CA LEU A 34 20.68 11.93 3.50
C LEU A 34 19.75 12.26 4.68
N THR A 35 18.79 11.38 5.00
CA THR A 35 17.88 11.65 6.13
C THR A 35 18.60 11.72 7.46
N ARG A 36 19.68 10.95 7.63
CA ARG A 36 20.48 10.97 8.84
C ARG A 36 21.35 12.24 8.91
N GLU A 37 22.11 12.52 7.87
CA GLU A 37 23.04 13.68 7.85
C GLU A 37 22.27 15.02 7.95
N LEU A 38 21.12 15.12 7.28
CA LEU A 38 20.28 16.32 7.28
C LEU A 38 19.27 16.36 8.43
N HIS A 39 19.32 15.40 9.37
CA HIS A 39 18.43 15.30 10.52
C HIS A 39 16.93 15.34 10.16
N ILE A 40 16.59 14.80 8.98
CA ILE A 40 15.21 14.77 8.48
C ILE A 40 14.46 13.65 9.19
N ARG A 41 13.52 14.02 10.07
CA ARG A 41 12.63 13.09 10.76
C ARG A 41 11.32 12.95 9.99
N LEU A 42 11.12 11.81 9.33
CA LEU A 42 9.86 11.49 8.63
C LEU A 42 9.19 10.31 9.33
N PRO A 43 7.90 10.41 9.70
CA PRO A 43 7.16 9.29 10.26
C PRO A 43 7.01 8.18 9.20
N PRO A 44 6.87 6.90 9.60
CA PRO A 44 6.55 5.81 8.69
C PRO A 44 5.38 6.15 7.76
N THR A 45 5.45 5.72 6.50
CA THR A 45 4.33 5.89 5.56
C THR A 45 3.15 5.01 5.98
N SER A 46 1.95 5.59 6.03
CA SER A 46 0.73 4.83 6.30
C SER A 46 0.29 4.07 5.04
N PRO A 47 -0.26 2.85 5.14
CA PRO A 47 -0.94 2.21 4.01
C PRO A 47 -2.06 3.09 3.43
N ILE A 48 -2.75 3.87 4.28
CA ILE A 48 -3.84 4.77 3.89
C ILE A 48 -3.38 5.79 2.83
N ASP A 49 -2.15 6.27 2.92
CA ASP A 49 -1.62 7.29 2.03
C ASP A 49 -1.56 6.79 0.56
N TYR A 50 -1.48 5.48 0.34
CA TYR A 50 -1.41 4.87 -1.00
C TYR A 50 -2.78 4.65 -1.63
N VAL A 51 -3.85 4.55 -0.83
CA VAL A 51 -5.19 4.17 -1.30
C VAL A 51 -5.73 5.10 -2.40
N PRO A 52 -5.68 6.44 -2.27
CA PRO A 52 -6.25 7.32 -3.29
C PRO A 52 -5.63 7.11 -4.68
N ARG A 53 -4.30 6.94 -4.71
CA ARG A 53 -3.59 6.73 -5.97
C ARG A 53 -3.88 5.36 -6.56
N PHE A 54 -3.76 4.30 -5.75
CA PHE A 54 -4.02 2.93 -6.22
C PHE A 54 -5.46 2.76 -6.68
N ALA A 55 -6.44 3.31 -5.97
CA ALA A 55 -7.84 3.30 -6.37
C ALA A 55 -8.05 4.03 -7.72
N SER A 56 -7.42 5.19 -7.90
CA SER A 56 -7.47 5.93 -9.17
C SER A 56 -6.87 5.13 -10.33
N GLU A 57 -5.70 4.50 -10.14
CA GLU A 57 -5.05 3.69 -11.18
C GLU A 57 -5.85 2.42 -11.51
N LEU A 58 -6.56 1.86 -10.52
CA LEU A 58 -7.47 0.73 -10.69
C LEU A 58 -8.84 1.12 -11.26
N ASN A 59 -9.14 2.41 -11.43
CA ASN A 59 -10.48 2.91 -11.76
C ASN A 59 -11.56 2.39 -10.79
N LEU A 60 -11.30 2.52 -9.48
CA LEU A 60 -12.23 2.16 -8.41
C LEU A 60 -12.97 3.40 -7.90
N SER A 61 -14.23 3.23 -7.50
CA SER A 61 -15.04 4.31 -6.96
C SER A 61 -14.55 4.83 -5.61
N GLY A 62 -15.00 6.03 -5.24
CA GLY A 62 -14.78 6.59 -3.91
C GLY A 62 -15.39 5.75 -2.78
N VAL A 63 -16.41 4.94 -3.08
CA VAL A 63 -17.03 4.00 -2.13
C VAL A 63 -16.06 2.86 -1.81
N VAL A 64 -15.41 2.29 -2.84
CA VAL A 64 -14.37 1.27 -2.67
C VAL A 64 -13.17 1.82 -1.92
N GLN A 65 -12.74 3.03 -2.25
CA GLN A 65 -11.65 3.70 -1.54
C GLN A 65 -11.98 3.87 -0.04
N SER A 66 -13.19 4.34 0.27
CA SER A 66 -13.63 4.52 1.67
C SER A 66 -13.66 3.20 2.42
N LYS A 67 -14.17 2.13 1.80
CA LYS A 67 -14.19 0.80 2.41
C LYS A 67 -12.79 0.21 2.60
N ALA A 68 -11.86 0.43 1.67
CA ALA A 68 -10.47 0.02 1.82
C ALA A 68 -9.79 0.73 3.00
N ILE A 69 -10.05 2.02 3.21
CA ILE A 69 -9.54 2.78 4.36
C ILE A 69 -10.10 2.24 5.68
N GLU A 70 -11.39 1.90 5.71
CA GLU A 70 -12.02 1.26 6.88
C GLU A 70 -11.33 -0.06 7.24
N ILE A 71 -11.10 -0.94 6.25
CA ILE A 71 -10.38 -2.21 6.44
C ILE A 71 -8.96 -1.98 6.96
N ILE A 72 -8.24 -0.98 6.43
CA ILE A 72 -6.88 -0.65 6.89
C ILE A 72 -6.90 -0.18 8.35
N ASN A 73 -7.84 0.69 8.72
CA ASN A 73 -7.98 1.16 10.10
C ASN A 73 -8.23 0.00 11.06
N GLN A 74 -9.18 -0.88 10.74
CA GLN A 74 -9.43 -2.09 11.53
C GLN A 74 -8.19 -2.99 11.62
N ALA A 75 -7.44 -3.15 10.53
CA ALA A 75 -6.18 -3.90 10.54
C ALA A 75 -5.11 -3.25 11.42
N MET A 76 -5.05 -1.92 11.48
CA MET A 76 -4.13 -1.19 12.34
C MET A 76 -4.50 -1.34 13.81
N ASP A 77 -5.79 -1.22 14.15
CA ASP A 77 -6.30 -1.34 15.52
C ASP A 77 -6.08 -2.76 16.08
N ASN A 78 -6.19 -3.78 15.22
CA ASN A 78 -5.93 -5.19 15.58
C ASN A 78 -4.43 -5.58 15.46
N GLY A 79 -3.53 -4.63 15.18
CA GLY A 79 -2.07 -4.90 15.10
C GLY A 79 -1.63 -5.74 13.89
N LEU A 80 -2.48 -5.90 12.89
CA LEU A 80 -2.27 -6.75 11.71
C LEU A 80 -1.36 -6.13 10.65
N THR A 81 -0.94 -4.88 10.82
CA THR A 81 -0.10 -4.15 9.85
C THR A 81 1.39 -4.13 10.23
N SER A 82 1.72 -4.46 11.47
CA SER A 82 3.10 -4.43 12.00
C SER A 82 4.03 -5.36 11.20
N GLY A 83 5.22 -4.87 10.83
CA GLY A 83 6.20 -5.65 10.08
C GLY A 83 5.83 -5.95 8.62
N ARG A 84 4.71 -5.43 8.11
CA ARG A 84 4.26 -5.62 6.73
C ARG A 84 4.49 -4.35 5.90
N GLY A 85 4.77 -4.52 4.61
CA GLY A 85 4.95 -3.41 3.69
C GLY A 85 3.64 -2.62 3.49
N PRO A 86 3.64 -1.28 3.59
CA PRO A 86 2.42 -0.48 3.53
C PRO A 86 1.72 -0.56 2.16
N THR A 87 2.47 -0.72 1.06
CA THR A 87 1.89 -0.89 -0.28
C THR A 87 1.09 -2.18 -0.40
N GLY A 88 1.60 -3.29 0.12
CA GLY A 88 0.92 -4.58 0.11
C GLY A 88 -0.34 -4.60 0.97
N VAL A 89 -0.33 -3.91 2.12
CA VAL A 89 -1.53 -3.75 2.96
C VAL A 89 -2.59 -2.92 2.24
N ALA A 90 -2.22 -1.79 1.65
CA ALA A 90 -3.15 -0.94 0.90
C ALA A 90 -3.78 -1.68 -0.30
N ALA A 91 -2.97 -2.41 -1.06
CA ALA A 91 -3.41 -3.18 -2.21
C ALA A 91 -4.35 -4.33 -1.83
N ALA A 92 -4.04 -5.05 -0.74
CA ALA A 92 -4.91 -6.12 -0.25
C ALA A 92 -6.26 -5.57 0.25
N ALA A 93 -6.26 -4.44 0.96
CA ALA A 93 -7.49 -3.79 1.40
C ALA A 93 -8.35 -3.31 0.21
N LEU A 94 -7.73 -2.74 -0.84
CA LEU A 94 -8.43 -2.38 -2.07
C LEU A 94 -9.00 -3.59 -2.80
N TYR A 95 -8.25 -4.69 -2.88
CA TYR A 95 -8.76 -5.94 -3.45
C TYR A 95 -9.99 -6.43 -2.69
N ILE A 96 -9.92 -6.52 -1.36
CA ILE A 96 -11.05 -6.94 -0.51
C ILE A 96 -12.26 -6.03 -0.73
N ALA A 97 -12.07 -4.70 -0.63
CA ALA A 97 -13.13 -3.72 -0.82
C ALA A 97 -13.78 -3.82 -2.21
N SER A 98 -12.96 -4.02 -3.26
CA SER A 98 -13.44 -4.17 -4.63
C SER A 98 -14.31 -5.41 -4.80
N VAL A 99 -13.98 -6.51 -4.12
CA VAL A 99 -14.76 -7.76 -4.13
C VAL A 99 -16.09 -7.56 -3.40
N LEU A 100 -16.07 -6.95 -2.21
CA LEU A 100 -17.27 -6.72 -1.39
C LEU A 100 -18.31 -5.82 -2.06
N LEU A 101 -17.84 -4.84 -2.83
CA LEU A 101 -18.69 -3.81 -3.44
C LEU A 101 -19.01 -4.07 -4.91
N GLY A 102 -18.61 -5.23 -5.45
CA GLY A 102 -18.93 -5.63 -6.82
C GLY A 102 -18.09 -4.94 -7.91
N GLU A 103 -17.05 -4.19 -7.56
CA GLU A 103 -16.11 -3.54 -8.49
C GLU A 103 -14.81 -4.36 -8.68
N ARG A 104 -14.98 -5.68 -8.78
CA ARG A 104 -13.90 -6.66 -8.60
C ARG A 104 -12.67 -6.37 -9.48
N LYS A 105 -11.50 -6.35 -8.85
CA LYS A 105 -10.19 -6.40 -9.50
C LYS A 105 -9.53 -7.75 -9.30
N THR A 106 -8.59 -8.13 -10.15
CA THR A 106 -7.79 -9.34 -9.94
C THR A 106 -6.68 -9.09 -8.92
N GLN A 107 -6.15 -10.16 -8.31
CA GLN A 107 -4.97 -10.05 -7.44
C GLN A 107 -3.75 -9.52 -8.19
N ARG A 108 -3.67 -9.80 -9.49
CA ARG A 108 -2.61 -9.31 -10.37
C ARG A 108 -2.70 -7.81 -10.58
N ASP A 109 -3.90 -7.28 -10.88
CA ASP A 109 -4.11 -5.84 -11.10
C ASP A 109 -3.61 -5.02 -9.90
N VAL A 110 -3.97 -5.44 -8.69
CA VAL A 110 -3.57 -4.73 -7.46
C VAL A 110 -2.10 -4.96 -7.10
N ALA A 111 -1.52 -6.11 -7.48
CA ALA A 111 -0.11 -6.43 -7.24
C ALA A 111 0.80 -5.55 -8.12
N ASP A 112 0.45 -5.44 -9.41
CA ASP A 112 1.20 -4.68 -10.41
C ASP A 112 1.28 -3.19 -10.02
N ILE A 113 0.15 -2.58 -9.65
CA ILE A 113 0.09 -1.16 -9.22
C ILE A 113 0.85 -0.92 -7.91
N ALA A 114 0.83 -1.88 -6.99
CA ALA A 114 1.50 -1.74 -5.70
C ALA A 114 2.99 -2.10 -5.74
N GLY A 115 3.49 -2.62 -6.87
CA GLY A 115 4.87 -3.08 -7.02
C GLY A 115 5.19 -4.26 -6.09
N VAL A 116 4.22 -5.16 -5.85
CA VAL A 116 4.38 -6.36 -5.02
C VAL A 116 4.01 -7.61 -5.81
N THR A 117 4.26 -8.79 -5.23
CA THR A 117 3.88 -10.05 -5.89
C THR A 117 2.42 -10.41 -5.61
N GLU A 118 1.77 -11.15 -6.52
CA GLU A 118 0.44 -11.71 -6.27
C GLU A 118 0.38 -12.56 -4.99
N VAL A 119 1.47 -13.27 -4.66
CA VAL A 119 1.57 -14.06 -3.42
C VAL A 119 1.51 -13.16 -2.19
N THR A 120 2.13 -11.97 -2.25
CA THR A 120 2.02 -10.95 -1.20
C THR A 120 0.57 -10.55 -1.00
N ILE A 121 -0.16 -10.24 -2.08
CA ILE A 121 -1.58 -9.88 -2.01
C ILE A 121 -2.41 -11.03 -1.44
N ARG A 122 -2.20 -12.25 -1.92
CA ARG A 122 -2.93 -13.45 -1.48
C ARG A 122 -2.76 -13.72 0.01
N ASN A 123 -1.54 -13.62 0.52
CA ASN A 123 -1.27 -13.84 1.95
C ASN A 123 -1.92 -12.75 2.80
N ARG A 124 -1.90 -11.48 2.36
CA ARG A 124 -2.55 -10.38 3.07
C ARG A 124 -4.06 -10.44 3.01
N TYR A 125 -4.62 -10.82 1.87
CA TYR A 125 -6.04 -11.11 1.73
C TYR A 125 -6.49 -12.11 2.80
N LYS A 126 -5.88 -13.30 2.86
CA LYS A 126 -6.26 -14.35 3.81
C LYS A 126 -6.19 -13.87 5.24
N GLU A 127 -5.07 -13.26 5.63
CA GLU A 127 -4.88 -12.76 6.99
C GLU A 127 -5.91 -11.70 7.37
N LEU A 128 -6.20 -10.75 6.48
CA LEU A 128 -7.18 -9.70 6.75
C LEU A 128 -8.60 -10.27 6.81
N THR A 129 -8.97 -11.21 5.96
CA THR A 129 -10.32 -11.82 5.98
C THR A 129 -10.53 -12.82 7.10
N GLU A 130 -9.49 -13.48 7.59
CA GLU A 130 -9.59 -14.43 8.71
C GLU A 130 -9.64 -13.70 10.06
N GLN A 131 -8.93 -12.58 10.18
CA GLN A 131 -8.79 -11.88 11.47
C GLN A 131 -9.68 -10.65 11.61
N LEU A 132 -10.18 -10.12 10.50
CA LEU A 132 -11.24 -9.13 10.52
C LEU A 132 -12.51 -9.84 10.08
N ASP A 133 -13.62 -9.63 10.77
CA ASP A 133 -14.96 -10.09 10.36
C ASP A 133 -15.45 -9.26 9.17
N VAL A 134 -14.61 -9.17 8.13
CA VAL A 134 -14.99 -8.62 6.85
C VAL A 134 -15.91 -9.68 6.27
N GLY A 135 -17.19 -9.38 6.11
CA GLY A 135 -18.24 -10.28 5.60
C GLY A 135 -18.03 -10.74 4.15
N VAL A 136 -16.81 -11.18 3.83
CA VAL A 136 -16.38 -11.79 2.59
C VAL A 136 -16.70 -13.29 2.71
N ASN A 137 -17.97 -13.62 2.48
CA ASN A 137 -18.30 -14.98 2.07
C ASN A 137 -18.03 -15.08 0.56
N LEU A 138 -16.97 -15.79 0.19
CA LEU A 138 -16.73 -16.27 -1.18
C LEU A 138 -16.92 -17.77 -1.23
#